data_AF-A0A6M0SVD9-F1
#
_entry.id   AF-A0A6M0SVD9-F1
#
_cell.length_a   1.000
_cell.length_b   1.000
_cell.length_c   1.000
_cell.angle_alpha   90.00
_cell.angle_beta   90.00
_cell.angle_gamma   90.00
#
_symmetry.space_group_name_H-M   'P 1'
#
loop_
_entity.id
_entity.type
_entity.pdbx_description
1 polymer ?
#
loop_
_entity_poly.entity_id
_entity_poly.type
_entity_poly.pdbx_seq_one_letter_code
_entity_poly.pdbx_strand_id
1 'polypeptide(L)' 'MNIRSEGIKKLVEEQFGGSCNKCARSLGVSPATICRIVNGSNNAGIKVLACAVKYCEDKHIKHDKYIFF' A
#
# COMPACT_ATOMS: atom_id res chain seq x y z
N MET A 1 -5.67 10.62 -9.18
CA MET A 1 -4.64 9.90 -8.41
C MET A 1 -3.80 9.06 -9.38
N ASN A 2 -2.52 8.84 -9.09
CA ASN A 2 -1.65 7.99 -9.91
C ASN A 2 -1.97 6.50 -9.66
N ILE A 3 -1.81 5.65 -10.67
CA ILE A 3 -2.09 4.19 -10.61
C ILE A 3 -1.40 3.49 -9.41
N ARG A 4 -0.22 3.97 -9.02
CA ARG A 4 0.53 3.46 -7.87
C ARG A 4 -0.16 3.76 -6.55
N SER A 5 -0.76 4.95 -6.41
CA SER A 5 -1.51 5.33 -5.20
C SER A 5 -2.86 4.63 -5.12
N GLU A 6 -3.55 4.47 -6.25
CA GLU A 6 -4.80 3.68 -6.35
C GLU A 6 -4.55 2.23 -5.91
N GLY A 7 -3.46 1.65 -6.39
CA GLY A 7 -3.00 0.33 -5.99
C GLY A 7 -2.82 0.14 -4.49
N ILE A 8 -2.10 1.07 -3.84
CA ILE A 8 -1.92 1.07 -2.39
C ILE A 8 -3.23 1.31 -1.65
N LYS A 9 -4.10 2.19 -2.15
CA LYS A 9 -5.41 2.43 -1.55
C LYS A 9 -6.25 1.15 -1.56
N LYS A 10 -6.30 0.44 -2.68
CA LYS A 10 -6.99 -0.83 -2.81
C LYS A 10 -6.42 -1.91 -1.86
N LEU A 11 -5.09 -1.96 -1.73
CA LEU A 11 -4.43 -2.86 -0.77
C LEU A 11 -4.87 -2.53 0.68
N VAL A 12 -4.92 -1.25 1.05
CA VAL A 12 -5.34 -0.81 2.39
C VAL A 12 -6.81 -1.16 2.66
N GLU A 13 -7.68 -0.98 1.67
CA GLU A 13 -9.10 -1.33 1.77
C GLU A 13 -9.31 -2.84 1.91
N GLU A 14 -8.76 -3.64 1.00
CA GLU A 14 -9.04 -5.08 0.92
C GLU A 14 -8.29 -5.90 1.99
N GLN A 15 -7.03 -5.56 2.30
CA GLN A 15 -6.21 -6.36 3.22
C GLN A 15 -6.21 -5.83 4.65
N PHE A 16 -6.57 -4.56 4.85
CA PHE A 16 -6.50 -3.90 6.15
C PHE A 16 -7.79 -3.21 6.58
N GLY A 17 -8.88 -3.36 5.82
CA GLY A 17 -10.19 -2.78 6.14
C GLY A 17 -10.16 -1.25 6.21
N GLY A 18 -9.38 -0.61 5.33
CA GLY A 18 -9.21 0.84 5.30
C GLY A 18 -8.22 1.39 6.35
N SER A 19 -7.67 0.55 7.23
CA SER A 19 -6.80 1.02 8.31
C SER A 19 -5.38 1.28 7.84
N CYS A 20 -5.08 2.56 7.62
CA CYS A 20 -3.72 3.02 7.28
C CYS A 20 -2.69 2.64 8.36
N ASN A 21 -3.07 2.66 9.64
CA ASN A 21 -2.20 2.27 10.75
C ASN A 21 -1.82 0.79 10.71
N LYS A 22 -2.79 -0.10 10.43
CA LYS A 22 -2.52 -1.54 10.32
C LYS A 22 -1.64 -1.84 9.11
N CYS A 23 -1.97 -1.25 7.96
CA CYS A 23 -1.17 -1.37 6.75
C CYS A 23 0.28 -0.92 6.99
N ALA A 24 0.46 0.29 7.55
CA ALA A 24 1.79 0.83 7.82
C ALA A 24 2.64 -0.05 8.75
N ARG A 25 2.03 -0.62 9.80
CA ARG A 25 2.71 -1.57 10.70
C ARG A 25 3.14 -2.83 9.97
N SER A 26 2.25 -3.43 9.17
CA SER A 26 2.57 -4.63 8.40
C SER A 26 3.62 -4.39 7.31
N LEU A 27 3.64 -3.20 6.71
CA LEU A 27 4.62 -2.82 5.70
C LEU A 27 5.94 -2.29 6.29
N GLY A 28 6.03 -2.05 7.60
CA GLY A 28 7.20 -1.45 8.24
C GLY A 28 7.46 0.00 7.83
N VAL A 29 6.41 0.78 7.55
CA VAL A 29 6.50 2.20 7.16
C VAL A 29 5.73 3.10 8.13
N SER A 30 5.92 4.42 8.02
CA SER A 30 5.17 5.38 8.84
C SER A 30 3.68 5.45 8.44
N PRO A 31 2.74 5.43 9.40
CA PRO A 31 1.32 5.61 9.12
C PRO A 31 0.99 6.88 8.34
N ALA A 32 1.68 7.99 8.63
CA ALA A 32 1.49 9.25 7.91
C ALA A 32 1.84 9.14 6.42
N THR A 33 2.74 8.22 6.04
CA THR A 33 3.07 7.97 4.64
C THR A 33 1.90 7.29 3.93
N ILE A 34 1.36 6.23 4.54
CA ILE A 34 0.20 5.50 3.99
C ILE A 34 -1.03 6.40 3.93
N CYS A 35 -1.36 7.14 5.00
CA CYS A 35 -2.50 8.06 5.01
C CYS A 35 -2.40 9.10 3.89
N ARG A 36 -1.22 9.69 3.66
CA ARG A 36 -1.03 10.67 2.58
C ARG A 36 -1.21 10.07 1.18
N ILE A 37 -0.82 8.81 0.98
CA ILE A 37 -1.03 8.10 -0.29
C ILE A 37 -2.52 7.80 -0.50
N VAL A 38 -3.18 7.25 0.52
CA VAL A 38 -4.62 6.89 0.48
C VAL A 38 -5.50 8.10 0.27
N ASN A 39 -5.18 9.22 0.92
CA ASN A 39 -5.92 10.48 0.81
C ASN A 39 -5.56 11.29 -0.47
N GLY A 40 -4.71 10.75 -1.34
CA GLY A 40 -4.35 11.39 -2.61
C GLY A 40 -3.41 12.58 -2.51
N SER A 41 -2.82 12.84 -1.34
CA SER A 41 -1.88 13.94 -1.12
C SER A 41 -0.44 13.61 -1.56
N ASN A 42 -0.13 12.33 -1.85
CA ASN A 42 1.19 11.92 -2.33
C ASN A 42 1.15 10.68 -3.22
N ASN A 43 2.18 10.50 -4.05
CA ASN A 43 2.38 9.27 -4.81
C ASN A 43 3.02 8.18 -3.94
N ALA A 44 2.69 6.92 -4.23
CA ALA A 44 3.40 5.80 -3.63
C ALA A 44 4.84 5.74 -4.17
N GLY A 45 5.81 6.01 -3.29
CA GLY A 45 7.23 5.91 -3.60
C GLY A 45 7.68 4.45 -3.71
N ILE A 46 8.82 4.23 -4.37
CA ILE A 46 9.36 2.89 -4.65
C ILE A 46 9.50 2.01 -3.39
N LYS A 47 9.89 2.60 -2.25
CA LYS A 47 10.00 1.90 -0.97
C LYS A 47 8.66 1.32 -0.49
N VAL A 48 7.57 2.09 -0.61
CA VAL A 48 6.23 1.63 -0.20
C VAL A 48 5.76 0.50 -1.12
N LEU A 49 6.01 0.63 -2.42
CA LEU A 49 5.66 -0.40 -3.40
C LEU A 49 6.43 -1.69 -3.15
N ALA A 50 7.74 -1.62 -2.91
CA ALA A 50 8.56 -2.78 -2.58
C ALA A 50 8.11 -3.48 -1.29
N CYS A 51 7.80 -2.71 -0.24
CA CYS A 51 7.24 -3.26 0.99
C CYS A 51 5.88 -3.93 0.75
N ALA A 52 5.03 -3.33 -0.08
CA ALA A 52 3.72 -3.89 -0.43
C ALA A 52 3.83 -5.19 -1.24
N VAL A 53 4.75 -5.26 -2.20
CA VAL A 53 5.07 -6.49 -2.95
C VAL A 53 5.52 -7.58 -1.98
N LYS A 54 6.48 -7.28 -1.09
CA LYS A 54 6.96 -8.24 -0.09
C LYS A 54 5.84 -8.73 0.82
N TYR A 55 4.97 -7.84 1.31
CA TYR A 55 3.81 -8.23 2.10
C TYR A 55 2.89 -9.20 1.35
N CYS A 56 2.64 -8.93 0.06
CA CYS A 56 1.85 -9.82 -0.78
C CYS A 56 2.52 -11.18 -0.95
N GLU A 57 3.83 -11.23 -1.18
CA GLU A 57 4.60 -12.47 -1.29
C GLU A 57 4.55 -13.30 0.01
N ASP A 58 4.80 -12.66 1.16
CA ASP A 58 4.77 -13.29 2.49
C ASP A 58 3.38 -13.86 2.84
N LYS A 59 2.33 -13.33 2.22
CA LYS A 59 0.92 -13.74 2.43
C LYS A 59 0.36 -14.58 1.26
N HIS A 60 1.17 -14.92 0.27
CA HIS A 60 0.74 -15.61 -0.95
C HIS A 60 -0.41 -14.91 -1.69
N ILE A 61 -0.43 -13.58 -1.64
CA ILE A 61 -1.38 -12.71 -2.35
C ILE A 61 -0.77 -12.33 -3.69
N LYS A 62 -1.55 -12.37 -4.77
CA LYS A 62 -1.09 -11.87 -6.07
C LYS A 62 -0.95 -10.35 -6.04
N HIS A 63 0.28 -9.84 -6.08
CA HIS A 63 0.60 -8.41 -5.99
C HIS A 63 0.16 -7.62 -7.24
N ASP A 64 -0.02 -8.28 -8.38
CA ASP A 64 -0.46 -7.71 -9.67
C ASP A 64 -1.84 -7.04 -9.59
N LYS A 65 -2.63 -7.38 -8.58
CA LYS A 65 -3.91 -6.73 -8.26
C LYS A 65 -3.77 -5.32 -7.69
N TYR A 66 -2.60 -5.02 -7.11
CA TYR A 66 -2.36 -3.82 -6.32
C TYR A 66 -1.18 -2.99 -6.83
N ILE A 67 -0.15 -3.60 -7.40
CA ILE A 67 1.11 -2.91 -7.72
C ILE A 67 1.31 -2.92 -9.23
N PHE A 68 1.31 -1.71 -9.81
CA PHE A 68 1.54 -1.44 -11.23
C PHE A 68 2.73 -0.48 -11.36
N PHE A 69 3.63 -0.75 -12.31
CA PHE A 69 4.84 0.04 -12.55
C PHE A 69 4.64 1.04 -13.69
#